data_AF-A0A959G938-F1
#
_entry.id   AF-A0A959G938-F1
#
_cell.length_a   1.000
_cell.length_b   1.000
_cell.length_c   1.000
_cell.angle_alpha   90.00
_cell.angle_beta   90.00
_cell.angle_gamma   90.00
#
_symmetry.space_group_name_H-M   'P 1'
#
loop_
_entity.id
_entity.type
_entity.pdbx_description
1 polymer ?
#
loop_
_entity_poly.entity_id
_entity_poly.type
_entity_poly.pdbx_seq_one_letter_code
_entity_poly.pdbx_strand_id
1 'polypeptide(L)'
;MADNIIYLTEPFVKHYQGTILALDGPTNSGEYDECTSHNEKISNLNHEVYQVPDNGLGRPTEIPVHFAKPVPYFFLKQLDLYSGPCRITSIFSEDKAFMEKNKNHYVIPDGIPTLYLKSNDPGIKALLCIQLEADDFPVVVNIIDRKNGDVKIQKNLDSPGEIDLNSLPFDFYELRLNFSERKPIIVTFIKLFAHTCDLMSGGRIGLVPTVW
;
A
#
# COMPACT_ATOMS: atom_id res chain seq x y z
N MET A 1 18.28 3.66 8.10
CA MET A 1 17.26 3.58 7.03
C MET A 1 17.78 4.31 5.83
N ALA A 2 17.95 3.60 4.72
CA ALA A 2 17.88 4.19 3.39
C ALA A 2 16.94 3.26 2.64
N ASP A 3 15.64 3.45 2.86
CA ASP A 3 14.63 2.82 2.02
C ASP A 3 14.85 3.32 0.60
N ASN A 4 14.99 2.41 -0.35
CA ASN A 4 15.10 2.77 -1.75
C ASN A 4 13.73 3.27 -2.18
N ILE A 5 13.60 4.59 -2.32
CA ILE A 5 12.37 5.21 -2.78
C ILE A 5 12.41 5.18 -4.31
N ILE A 6 11.48 4.43 -4.88
CA ILE A 6 11.33 4.26 -6.32
C ILE A 6 10.02 4.85 -6.78
N TYR A 7 9.92 5.12 -8.08
CA TYR A 7 8.64 5.33 -8.75
C TYR A 7 8.48 4.35 -9.89
N LEU A 8 7.24 3.94 -10.13
CA LEU A 8 6.88 3.06 -11.25
C LEU A 8 6.97 3.80 -12.58
N THR A 9 7.73 3.29 -13.54
CA THR A 9 7.81 3.85 -14.90
C THR A 9 6.68 3.38 -15.80
N GLU A 10 5.98 2.33 -15.42
CA GLU A 10 4.80 1.78 -16.09
C GLU A 10 3.80 1.23 -15.05
N PRO A 11 2.52 1.05 -15.40
CA PRO A 11 1.55 0.46 -14.48
C PRO A 11 1.94 -0.98 -14.11
N PHE A 12 1.79 -1.34 -12.84
CA PHE A 12 2.10 -2.68 -12.35
C PHE A 12 1.05 -3.10 -11.32
N VAL A 13 0.29 -4.17 -11.62
CA VAL A 13 -0.76 -4.78 -10.78
C VAL A 13 -1.44 -3.79 -9.82
N LYS A 14 -2.52 -3.13 -10.25
CA LYS A 14 -3.29 -2.16 -9.44
C LYS A 14 -2.48 -0.98 -8.85
N HIS A 15 -1.18 -0.85 -9.11
CA HIS A 15 -0.40 0.37 -8.92
C HIS A 15 -0.24 1.08 -10.27
N TYR A 16 -0.48 2.38 -10.28
CA TYR A 16 -0.36 3.15 -11.51
C TYR A 16 1.09 3.52 -11.80
N GLN A 17 1.35 3.84 -13.06
CA GLN A 17 2.55 4.57 -13.43
C GLN A 17 2.69 5.82 -12.56
N GLY A 18 3.92 6.11 -12.14
CA GLY A 18 4.23 7.23 -11.27
C GLY A 18 4.02 6.99 -9.78
N THR A 19 3.45 5.84 -9.38
CA THR A 19 3.31 5.50 -7.94
C THR A 19 4.69 5.46 -7.30
N ILE A 20 4.85 6.18 -6.19
CA ILE A 20 6.07 6.20 -5.38
C ILE A 20 5.97 5.16 -4.26
N LEU A 21 6.98 4.30 -4.15
CA LEU A 21 7.06 3.23 -3.15
C LEU A 21 8.39 3.32 -2.39
N ALA A 22 8.35 3.08 -1.08
CA ALA A 22 9.55 2.91 -0.25
C ALA A 22 9.80 1.42 -0.04
N LEU A 23 10.83 0.87 -0.69
CA LEU A 23 11.12 -0.55 -0.69
C LEU A 23 12.57 -0.82 -0.23
N ASP A 24 12.85 -2.06 0.12
CA ASP A 24 14.24 -2.50 0.28
C ASP A 24 14.97 -2.49 -1.07
N GLY A 25 16.31 -2.60 -1.02
CA GLY A 25 17.11 -2.75 -2.23
C GLY A 25 16.69 -3.95 -3.06
N PRO A 26 16.94 -3.90 -4.38
CA PRO A 26 16.58 -5.00 -5.26
C PRO A 26 17.32 -6.28 -4.84
N THR A 27 16.65 -7.40 -4.99
CA THR A 27 17.16 -8.75 -4.75
C THR A 27 17.06 -9.57 -6.03
N ASN A 28 17.76 -10.70 -6.11
CA ASN A 28 17.51 -11.64 -7.21
C ASN A 28 16.12 -12.27 -7.05
N SER A 29 15.40 -12.48 -8.17
CA SER A 29 14.12 -13.17 -8.18
C SER A 29 14.24 -14.60 -7.65
N GLY A 30 13.17 -15.07 -6.99
CA GLY A 30 13.11 -16.42 -6.42
C GLY A 30 12.80 -17.53 -7.44
N GLU A 31 12.57 -17.19 -8.72
CA GLU A 31 12.20 -18.16 -9.75
C GLU A 31 13.38 -19.06 -10.13
N TYR A 32 13.42 -20.25 -9.53
CA TYR A 32 14.04 -21.42 -10.16
C TYR A 32 13.05 -21.95 -11.21
N ASP A 33 13.39 -21.81 -12.50
CA ASP A 33 12.64 -22.48 -13.57
C ASP A 33 12.69 -24.01 -13.37
N GLU A 34 11.61 -24.61 -12.87
CA GLU A 34 11.32 -26.02 -13.11
C GLU A 34 10.80 -26.20 -14.56
N CYS A 35 11.66 -25.91 -15.54
CA CYS A 35 11.44 -26.40 -16.90
C CYS A 35 12.12 -27.75 -17.08
N THR A 36 11.35 -28.81 -16.83
CA THR A 36 11.57 -30.14 -17.39
C THR A 36 11.76 -30.06 -18.90
N SER A 37 12.84 -30.66 -19.39
CA SER A 37 13.18 -30.89 -20.80
C SER A 37 13.40 -29.63 -21.65
N HIS A 38 14.66 -29.24 -21.84
CA HIS A 38 15.35 -29.07 -23.13
C HIS A 38 16.69 -28.38 -22.85
N ASN A 39 17.76 -28.91 -23.44
CA ASN A 39 19.16 -28.51 -23.22
C ASN A 39 19.49 -27.15 -23.87
N GLU A 40 18.97 -26.05 -23.32
CA GLU A 40 19.62 -24.74 -23.42
C GLU A 40 19.55 -24.08 -22.05
N LYS A 41 20.67 -24.13 -21.32
CA LYS A 41 20.86 -23.30 -20.12
C LYS A 41 20.93 -21.85 -20.58
N ILE A 42 19.79 -21.20 -20.77
CA ILE A 42 19.71 -19.74 -20.76
C ILE A 42 20.12 -19.37 -19.34
N SER A 43 21.26 -18.70 -19.20
CA SER A 43 21.68 -18.27 -17.87
C SER A 43 20.72 -17.16 -17.43
N ASN A 44 19.82 -17.45 -16.49
CA ASN A 44 19.00 -16.46 -15.79
C ASN A 44 19.88 -15.65 -14.80
N LEU A 45 21.01 -15.15 -15.29
CA LEU A 45 21.92 -14.27 -14.56
C LEU A 45 21.27 -12.87 -14.53
N ASN A 46 20.75 -12.51 -13.34
CA ASN A 46 20.40 -11.15 -12.91
C ASN A 46 18.97 -10.65 -13.26
N HIS A 47 17.93 -11.43 -12.95
CA HIS A 47 16.60 -10.82 -12.78
C HIS A 47 16.49 -10.20 -11.39
N GLU A 48 16.94 -8.96 -11.28
CA GLU A 48 16.74 -8.16 -10.06
C GLU A 48 15.28 -7.70 -9.96
N VAL A 49 14.71 -7.84 -8.77
CA VAL A 49 13.33 -7.48 -8.44
C VAL A 49 13.28 -6.71 -7.13
N TYR A 50 12.28 -5.85 -7.00
CA TYR A 50 11.86 -5.30 -5.71
C TYR A 50 10.80 -6.19 -5.10
N GLN A 51 10.99 -6.57 -3.84
CA GLN A 51 9.97 -7.27 -3.06
C GLN A 51 8.94 -6.26 -2.55
N VAL A 52 7.66 -6.49 -2.90
CA VAL A 52 6.55 -5.61 -2.52
C VAL A 52 5.59 -6.37 -1.62
N PRO A 53 5.28 -5.87 -0.42
CA PRO A 53 4.34 -6.55 0.50
C PRO A 53 2.90 -6.61 -0.03
N ASP A 54 2.52 -5.70 -0.92
CA ASP A 54 1.16 -5.58 -1.45
C ASP A 54 1.12 -5.11 -2.91
N ASN A 55 0.59 -5.96 -3.78
CA ASN A 55 0.33 -5.67 -5.19
C ASN A 55 -0.99 -4.89 -5.43
N GLY A 56 -1.53 -4.21 -4.43
CA GLY A 56 -2.84 -3.57 -4.51
C GLY A 56 -4.03 -4.51 -4.28
N LEU A 57 -3.78 -5.81 -4.04
CA LEU A 57 -4.79 -6.83 -3.70
C LEU A 57 -4.51 -7.52 -2.35
N GLY A 58 -3.64 -6.96 -1.51
CA GLY A 58 -3.23 -7.54 -0.22
C GLY A 58 -2.13 -8.59 -0.31
N ARG A 59 -1.63 -8.90 -1.51
CA ARG A 59 -0.70 -10.02 -1.74
C ARG A 59 0.73 -9.55 -2.02
N PRO A 60 1.75 -10.23 -1.49
CA PRO A 60 3.12 -9.91 -1.85
C PRO A 60 3.39 -10.26 -3.31
N THR A 61 4.31 -9.53 -3.94
CA THR A 61 4.71 -9.73 -5.33
C THR A 61 6.11 -9.18 -5.59
N GLU A 62 6.64 -9.45 -6.79
CA GLU A 62 7.94 -9.00 -7.25
C GLU A 62 7.77 -7.99 -8.39
N ILE A 63 8.30 -6.77 -8.22
CA ILE A 63 8.38 -5.79 -9.31
C ILE A 63 9.74 -5.97 -10.00
N PRO A 64 9.79 -6.26 -11.31
CA PRO A 64 11.05 -6.22 -12.05
C PRO A 64 11.72 -4.85 -11.96
N VAL A 65 13.04 -4.79 -11.73
CA VAL A 65 13.75 -3.51 -11.57
C VAL A 65 13.54 -2.55 -12.75
N HIS A 66 13.39 -3.07 -13.97
CA HIS A 66 13.18 -2.25 -15.16
C HIS A 66 11.82 -1.51 -15.20
N PHE A 67 10.85 -1.90 -14.36
CA PHE A 67 9.56 -1.21 -14.19
C PHE A 67 9.64 -0.03 -13.21
N ALA A 68 10.81 0.21 -12.62
CA ALA A 68 10.99 1.18 -11.57
C ALA A 68 12.27 2.01 -11.77
N LYS A 69 12.24 3.24 -11.27
CA LYS A 69 13.43 4.11 -11.19
C LYS A 69 13.54 4.74 -9.82
N PRO A 70 14.76 5.01 -9.32
CA PRO A 70 14.94 5.73 -8.08
C PRO A 70 14.34 7.12 -8.17
N VAL A 71 13.65 7.57 -7.13
CA VAL A 71 13.15 8.94 -7.01
C VAL A 71 14.34 9.86 -6.72
N PRO A 72 14.58 10.89 -7.55
CA PRO A 72 15.62 11.86 -7.26
C PRO A 72 15.39 12.56 -5.90
N TYR A 73 16.41 12.54 -5.04
CA TYR A 73 16.31 13.00 -3.65
C TYR A 73 15.83 14.44 -3.47
N PHE A 74 16.04 15.32 -4.47
CA PHE A 74 15.57 16.70 -4.43
C PHE A 74 14.04 16.82 -4.44
N PHE A 75 13.31 15.83 -4.97
CA PHE A 75 11.84 15.82 -4.89
C PHE A 75 11.36 15.64 -3.45
N LEU A 76 12.03 14.79 -2.66
CA LEU A 76 11.56 14.41 -1.33
C LEU A 76 11.87 15.47 -0.25
N LYS A 77 12.90 16.29 -0.45
CA LYS A 77 13.40 17.25 0.55
C LYS A 77 12.42 18.38 0.90
N GLN A 78 11.44 18.66 0.05
CA GLN A 78 10.55 19.81 0.20
C GLN A 78 9.06 19.42 0.31
N LEU A 79 8.77 18.12 0.42
CA LEU A 79 7.41 17.61 0.35
C LEU A 79 6.98 16.96 1.66
N ASP A 80 5.69 17.10 1.95
CA ASP A 80 5.05 16.39 3.04
C ASP A 80 4.93 14.90 2.69
N LEU A 81 5.64 14.06 3.45
CA LEU A 81 5.62 12.59 3.31
C LEU A 81 4.41 11.95 4.00
N TYR A 82 3.62 12.72 4.75
CA TYR A 82 2.59 12.23 5.65
C TYR A 82 1.15 12.57 5.21
N SER A 83 0.95 13.55 4.34
CA SER A 83 -0.38 14.02 3.92
C SER A 83 -1.04 13.20 2.80
N GLY A 84 -0.45 12.08 2.40
CA GLY A 84 -0.97 11.30 1.28
C GLY A 84 -2.16 10.41 1.65
N PRO A 85 -3.01 10.06 0.67
CA PRO A 85 -4.24 9.31 0.90
C PRO A 85 -3.96 7.85 1.30
N CYS A 86 -4.96 7.20 1.91
CA CYS A 86 -4.92 5.77 2.21
C CYS A 86 -5.85 5.00 1.27
N ARG A 87 -5.40 3.85 0.79
CA ARG A 87 -6.19 2.94 -0.07
C ARG A 87 -6.24 1.55 0.53
N ILE A 88 -7.44 1.05 0.83
CA ILE A 88 -7.65 -0.35 1.22
C ILE A 88 -7.38 -1.25 0.01
N THR A 89 -6.62 -2.32 0.21
CA THR A 89 -6.20 -3.26 -0.85
C THR A 89 -6.79 -4.65 -0.65
N SER A 90 -7.05 -5.05 0.59
CA SER A 90 -7.76 -6.30 0.88
C SER A 90 -8.42 -6.28 2.25
N ILE A 91 -9.42 -7.14 2.41
CA ILE A 91 -10.09 -7.42 3.69
C ILE A 91 -10.16 -8.94 3.83
N PHE A 92 -9.78 -9.45 5.00
CA PHE A 92 -9.73 -10.87 5.33
C PHE A 92 -10.26 -11.11 6.75
N SER A 93 -10.96 -12.23 6.92
CA SER A 93 -11.27 -12.80 8.23
C SER A 93 -11.34 -14.32 8.10
N GLU A 94 -10.95 -15.04 9.16
CA GLU A 94 -11.16 -16.50 9.22
C GLU A 94 -12.64 -16.86 9.32
N ASP A 95 -13.49 -15.93 9.73
CA ASP A 95 -14.94 -16.10 9.73
C ASP A 95 -15.49 -15.96 8.30
N LYS A 96 -15.54 -17.10 7.60
CA LYS A 96 -16.05 -17.18 6.23
C LYS A 96 -17.51 -16.74 6.10
N ALA A 97 -18.33 -16.97 7.12
CA ALA A 97 -19.74 -16.58 7.10
C ALA A 97 -19.88 -15.05 7.17
N PHE A 98 -19.09 -14.40 8.03
CA PHE A 98 -18.99 -12.95 8.08
C PHE A 98 -18.51 -12.36 6.76
N MET A 99 -17.47 -12.94 6.15
CA MET A 99 -16.95 -12.46 4.86
C MET A 99 -17.98 -12.59 3.73
N GLU A 100 -18.68 -13.71 3.64
CA GLU A 100 -19.69 -13.92 2.60
C GLU A 100 -20.91 -12.99 2.78
N LYS A 101 -21.38 -12.81 4.03
CA LYS A 101 -22.48 -11.89 4.35
C LYS A 101 -22.16 -10.44 3.93
N ASN A 102 -20.91 -10.02 4.09
CA ASN A 102 -20.49 -8.64 3.89
C ASN A 102 -19.75 -8.39 2.56
N LYS A 103 -19.65 -9.40 1.69
CA LYS A 103 -18.93 -9.34 0.41
C LYS A 103 -19.31 -8.14 -0.47
N ASN A 104 -20.59 -7.73 -0.45
CA ASN A 104 -21.09 -6.59 -1.24
C ASN A 104 -20.86 -5.22 -0.56
N HIS A 105 -20.51 -5.19 0.73
CA HIS A 105 -20.16 -3.97 1.46
C HIS A 105 -18.66 -3.65 1.34
N TYR A 106 -17.85 -4.65 0.97
CA TYR A 106 -16.41 -4.51 0.74
C TYR A 106 -16.07 -4.26 -0.73
N VAL A 107 -16.74 -3.28 -1.36
CA VAL A 107 -16.34 -2.85 -2.71
C VAL A 107 -15.07 -2.02 -2.57
N ILE A 108 -13.92 -2.67 -2.75
CA ILE A 108 -12.65 -1.98 -2.92
C ILE A 108 -12.72 -1.28 -4.28
N PRO A 109 -12.64 0.06 -4.35
CA PRO A 109 -12.71 0.76 -5.62
C PRO A 109 -11.64 0.20 -6.54
N ASP A 110 -12.01 -0.14 -7.78
CA ASP A 110 -11.06 -0.60 -8.81
C ASP A 110 -10.00 0.45 -9.18
N GLY A 111 -10.12 1.63 -8.55
CA GLY A 111 -9.24 2.77 -8.67
C GLY A 111 -9.49 3.46 -10.00
N ILE A 112 -10.44 4.39 -9.99
CA ILE A 112 -10.36 5.70 -10.65
C ILE A 112 -11.34 6.62 -9.89
N PRO A 113 -10.83 7.60 -9.13
CA PRO A 113 -11.54 8.87 -9.09
C PRO A 113 -10.57 10.01 -9.38
N THR A 114 -11.10 11.02 -10.06
CA THR A 114 -10.40 12.25 -10.37
C THR A 114 -10.84 13.30 -9.36
N LEU A 115 -10.01 13.60 -8.37
CA LEU A 115 -10.17 14.71 -7.44
C LEU A 115 -9.33 15.88 -7.93
N TYR A 116 -10.00 16.97 -8.29
CA TYR A 116 -9.36 18.24 -8.59
C TYR A 116 -9.03 18.94 -7.28
N LEU A 117 -7.78 18.89 -6.83
CA LEU A 117 -7.35 19.72 -5.70
C LEU A 117 -7.28 21.19 -6.14
N LYS A 118 -8.11 22.04 -5.53
CA LYS A 118 -7.86 23.48 -5.51
C LYS A 118 -6.77 23.75 -4.48
N SER A 119 -5.81 24.59 -4.82
CA SER A 119 -4.55 24.85 -4.09
C SER A 119 -4.65 25.28 -2.62
N ASN A 120 -5.85 25.39 -2.05
CA ASN A 120 -6.11 25.97 -0.74
C ASN A 120 -6.93 25.06 0.19
N ASP A 121 -7.19 23.80 -0.17
CA ASP A 121 -7.91 22.92 0.76
C ASP A 121 -6.99 22.51 1.93
N PRO A 122 -7.39 22.75 3.18
CA PRO A 122 -6.61 22.37 4.35
C PRO A 122 -6.42 20.85 4.35
N GLY A 123 -5.17 20.42 4.53
CA GLY A 123 -4.67 19.08 4.19
C GLY A 123 -5.63 17.93 4.44
N ILE A 124 -5.76 17.05 3.43
CA ILE A 124 -6.49 15.79 3.52
C ILE A 124 -5.94 15.02 4.73
N LYS A 125 -6.74 14.90 5.79
CA LYS A 125 -6.38 14.07 6.93
C LYS A 125 -6.51 12.61 6.52
N ALA A 126 -5.44 11.83 6.69
CA ALA A 126 -5.50 10.39 6.53
C ALA A 126 -6.20 9.77 7.76
N LEU A 127 -7.54 9.71 7.73
CA LEU A 127 -8.35 9.15 8.80
C LEU A 127 -8.92 7.79 8.39
N LEU A 128 -8.86 6.83 9.31
CA LEU A 128 -9.61 5.58 9.20
C LEU A 128 -10.82 5.64 10.14
N CYS A 129 -12.01 5.54 9.57
CA CYS A 129 -13.26 5.50 10.32
C CYS A 129 -13.67 4.05 10.57
N ILE A 130 -13.87 3.68 11.85
CA ILE A 130 -14.29 2.35 12.26
C ILE A 130 -15.73 2.43 12.73
N GLN A 131 -16.61 1.84 11.94
CA GLN A 131 -18.03 1.67 12.25
C GLN A 131 -18.32 0.17 12.33
N LEU A 132 -18.67 -0.29 13.53
CA LEU A 132 -18.98 -1.68 13.84
C LEU A 132 -20.33 -1.72 14.57
N GLU A 133 -20.93 -2.91 14.61
CA GLU A 133 -22.16 -3.13 15.39
C GLU A 133 -21.86 -3.02 16.90
N ALA A 134 -22.88 -2.69 17.70
CA ALA A 134 -22.68 -2.43 19.14
C ALA A 134 -22.14 -3.63 19.91
N ASP A 135 -22.50 -4.84 19.50
CA ASP A 135 -22.08 -6.13 20.01
C ASP A 135 -20.65 -6.53 19.61
N ASP A 136 -20.01 -5.79 18.69
CA ASP A 136 -18.62 -5.99 18.30
C ASP A 136 -17.63 -5.23 19.20
N PHE A 137 -18.11 -4.48 20.19
CA PHE A 137 -17.28 -3.76 21.16
C PHE A 137 -17.18 -4.53 22.49
N PRO A 138 -16.04 -4.44 23.21
CA PRO A 138 -14.84 -3.66 22.87
C PRO A 138 -13.96 -4.33 21.79
N VAL A 139 -13.24 -3.52 21.03
CA VAL A 139 -12.29 -3.97 19.99
C VAL A 139 -10.91 -3.37 20.22
N VAL A 140 -9.87 -4.21 20.11
CA VAL A 140 -8.47 -3.76 20.10
C VAL A 140 -8.04 -3.58 18.65
N VAL A 141 -7.74 -2.35 18.29
CA VAL A 141 -7.29 -1.97 16.96
C VAL A 141 -5.77 -1.84 16.95
N ASN A 142 -5.12 -2.59 16.05
CA ASN A 142 -3.69 -2.49 15.79
C ASN A 142 -3.44 -2.08 14.34
N ILE A 143 -2.62 -1.05 14.12
CA ILE A 143 -2.02 -0.75 12.82
C ILE A 143 -0.59 -1.29 12.83
N ILE A 144 -0.30 -2.18 11.90
CA ILE A 144 0.95 -2.93 11.80
C ILE A 144 1.63 -2.55 10.49
N ASP A 145 2.93 -2.29 10.54
CA ASP A 145 3.77 -2.09 9.37
C ASP A 145 4.06 -3.45 8.73
N ARG A 146 3.73 -3.61 7.44
CA ARG A 146 3.85 -4.90 6.76
C ARG A 146 5.28 -5.27 6.39
N LYS A 147 6.22 -4.33 6.44
CA LYS A 147 7.62 -4.57 6.11
C LYS A 147 8.35 -5.26 7.27
N ASN A 148 8.11 -4.81 8.51
CA ASN A 148 8.81 -5.32 9.70
C ASN A 148 7.89 -6.04 10.70
N GLY A 149 6.56 -5.91 10.57
CA GLY A 149 5.60 -6.49 11.51
C GLY A 149 5.41 -5.70 12.81
N ASP A 150 5.96 -4.48 12.91
CA ASP A 150 5.85 -3.65 14.09
C ASP A 150 4.45 -3.04 14.23
N VAL A 151 3.90 -3.05 15.44
CA VAL A 151 2.68 -2.29 15.77
C VAL A 151 3.03 -0.81 15.86
N LYS A 152 2.50 0.01 14.94
CA LYS A 152 2.70 1.47 14.91
C LYS A 152 1.63 2.23 15.69
N ILE A 153 0.40 1.72 15.71
CA ILE A 153 -0.72 2.29 16.49
C ILE A 153 -1.47 1.15 17.16
N GLN A 154 -1.76 1.31 18.45
CA GLN A 154 -2.67 0.43 19.19
C GLN A 154 -3.71 1.28 19.91
N LYS A 155 -5.00 0.95 19.76
CA LYS A 155 -6.11 1.67 20.38
C LYS A 155 -7.21 0.70 20.77
N ASN A 156 -7.72 0.83 22.00
CA ASN A 156 -8.95 0.16 22.41
C ASN A 156 -10.13 1.06 22.07
N LEU A 157 -11.15 0.50 21.43
CA LEU A 157 -12.39 1.20 21.14
C LEU A 157 -13.54 0.49 21.85
N ASP A 158 -14.34 1.26 22.57
CA ASP A 158 -15.58 0.80 23.20
C ASP A 158 -16.83 1.30 22.44
N SER A 159 -16.62 2.07 21.37
CA SER A 159 -17.65 2.63 20.49
C SER A 159 -17.06 2.93 19.11
N PRO A 160 -17.88 3.21 18.08
CA PRO A 160 -17.39 3.70 16.79
C PRO A 160 -16.44 4.89 16.98
N GLY A 161 -15.44 4.99 16.12
CA GLY A 161 -14.40 5.99 16.27
C GLY A 161 -13.45 6.11 15.09
N GLU A 162 -12.58 7.09 15.19
CA GLU A 162 -11.60 7.42 14.16
C GLU A 162 -10.17 7.14 14.63
N ILE A 163 -9.32 6.78 13.69
CA ILE A 163 -7.88 6.61 13.87
C ILE A 163 -7.16 7.57 12.92
N ASP A 164 -6.36 8.45 13.50
CA ASP A 164 -5.50 9.38 12.76
C ASP A 164 -4.23 8.66 12.30
N LEU A 165 -4.00 8.63 10.99
CA LEU A 165 -2.83 8.01 10.36
C LEU A 165 -1.79 9.06 9.95
N ASN A 166 -1.95 10.34 10.25
CA ASN A 166 -1.03 11.40 9.84
C ASN A 166 0.38 11.23 10.44
N SER A 167 0.56 10.48 11.52
CA SER A 167 1.89 10.16 12.07
C SER A 167 2.62 9.05 11.28
N LEU A 168 1.92 8.31 10.42
CA LEU A 168 2.50 7.21 9.66
C LEU A 168 3.11 7.71 8.35
N PRO A 169 4.34 7.33 7.98
CA PRO A 169 4.86 7.63 6.65
C PRO A 169 4.07 6.90 5.55
N PHE A 170 4.21 7.31 4.29
CA PHE A 170 3.71 6.52 3.17
C PHE A 170 4.39 5.14 3.17
N ASP A 171 3.59 4.07 3.26
CA ASP A 171 4.05 2.67 3.35
C ASP A 171 2.87 1.69 3.26
N PHE A 172 3.17 0.40 3.40
CA PHE A 172 2.24 -0.73 3.44
C PHE A 172 1.87 -1.08 4.88
N TYR A 173 0.58 -1.07 5.18
CA TYR A 173 0.06 -1.31 6.53
C TYR A 173 -1.03 -2.38 6.57
N GLU A 174 -1.21 -2.92 7.76
CA GLU A 174 -2.27 -3.86 8.10
C GLU A 174 -2.99 -3.36 9.35
N LEU A 175 -4.30 -3.18 9.23
CA LEU A 175 -5.21 -2.96 10.34
C LEU A 175 -5.71 -4.33 10.84
N ARG A 176 -5.48 -4.66 12.11
CA ARG A 176 -6.11 -5.79 12.79
C ARG A 176 -7.12 -5.28 13.80
N LEU A 177 -8.38 -5.66 13.58
CA LEU A 177 -9.46 -5.52 14.55
C LEU A 177 -9.56 -6.82 15.34
N ASN A 178 -9.19 -6.78 16.62
CA ASN A 178 -9.19 -7.95 17.50
C ASN A 178 -10.36 -7.85 18.47
N PHE A 179 -11.21 -8.86 18.44
CA PHE A 179 -12.43 -8.95 19.23
C PHE A 179 -12.27 -9.97 20.35
N SER A 180 -13.04 -9.83 21.42
CA SER A 180 -13.07 -10.80 22.51
C SER A 180 -13.74 -12.12 22.10
N GLU A 181 -14.85 -12.04 21.36
CA GLU A 181 -15.74 -13.19 21.10
C GLU A 181 -15.78 -13.66 19.64
N ARG A 182 -15.10 -12.96 18.73
CA ARG A 182 -15.04 -13.34 17.31
C ARG A 182 -13.63 -13.32 16.74
N LYS A 183 -13.50 -13.96 15.58
CA LYS A 183 -12.24 -13.98 14.83
C LYS A 183 -11.84 -12.56 14.40
N PRO A 184 -10.53 -12.27 14.35
CA PRO A 184 -10.08 -10.95 13.95
C PRO A 184 -10.46 -10.64 12.50
N ILE A 185 -10.64 -9.35 12.23
CA ILE A 185 -10.75 -8.82 10.87
C ILE A 185 -9.41 -8.15 10.56
N ILE A 186 -8.85 -8.50 9.42
CA ILE A 186 -7.57 -8.02 8.91
C ILE A 186 -7.85 -7.21 7.66
N VAL A 187 -7.41 -5.96 7.62
CA VAL A 187 -7.53 -5.08 6.46
C VAL A 187 -6.14 -4.63 6.06
N THR A 188 -5.72 -4.92 4.84
CA THR A 188 -4.47 -4.36 4.31
C THR A 188 -4.77 -3.06 3.58
N PHE A 189 -3.89 -2.08 3.73
CA PHE A 189 -4.00 -0.81 3.05
C PHE A 189 -2.62 -0.22 2.76
N ILE A 190 -2.58 0.69 1.79
CA ILE A 190 -1.38 1.44 1.42
C ILE A 190 -1.64 2.89 1.80
N LYS A 191 -0.74 3.47 2.59
CA LYS A 191 -0.65 4.93 2.72
C LYS A 191 0.24 5.43 1.60
N LEU A 192 -0.34 6.15 0.67
CA LEU A 192 0.34 6.59 -0.55
C LEU A 192 1.08 7.88 -0.29
N PHE A 193 2.10 8.14 -1.11
CA PHE A 193 2.71 9.46 -1.14
C PHE A 193 1.73 10.46 -1.76
N ALA A 194 1.73 11.71 -1.28
CA ALA A 194 0.77 12.73 -1.72
C ALA A 194 0.91 13.13 -3.19
N HIS A 195 1.99 12.72 -3.87
CA HIS A 195 2.25 12.99 -5.28
C HIS A 195 2.69 11.72 -6.04
N THR A 196 2.40 11.64 -7.34
CA THR A 196 2.97 10.68 -8.29
C THR A 196 4.02 11.37 -9.16
N CYS A 197 4.96 10.59 -9.69
CA CYS A 197 5.93 11.06 -10.68
C CYS A 197 5.38 10.91 -12.10
N ASP A 198 5.37 12.00 -12.88
CA ASP A 198 5.01 11.96 -14.29
C ASP A 198 6.20 12.33 -15.18
N LEU A 199 6.33 11.68 -16.35
CA LEU A 199 7.37 11.98 -17.32
C LEU A 199 6.86 13.04 -18.29
N MET A 200 7.23 14.29 -18.04
CA MET A 200 6.88 15.41 -18.90
C MET A 200 7.66 15.41 -20.21
N SER A 201 7.10 16.10 -21.22
CA SER A 201 7.74 16.31 -22.52
C SER A 201 9.16 16.89 -22.37
N GLY A 202 10.12 16.31 -23.11
CA GLY A 202 11.54 16.64 -23.00
C GLY A 202 12.31 15.89 -21.92
N GLY A 203 11.74 14.81 -21.34
CA GLY A 203 12.44 13.92 -20.41
C GLY A 203 12.56 14.47 -18.98
N ARG A 204 11.79 15.50 -18.65
CA ARG A 204 11.73 16.08 -17.30
C ARG A 204 10.74 15.28 -16.45
N ILE A 205 11.07 15.02 -15.19
CA ILE A 205 10.15 14.39 -14.23
C ILE A 205 9.41 15.52 -13.50
N GLY A 206 8.09 15.43 -13.45
CA GLY A 206 7.21 16.31 -12.68
C GLY A 206 6.52 15.56 -11.55
N LEU A 207 6.01 16.28 -10.56
CA LEU A 207 5.14 15.73 -9.53
C LEU A 207 3.71 16.19 -9.78
N VAL A 208 2.80 15.23 -9.74
CA VAL A 208 1.35 15.47 -9.85
C VAL A 208 0.72 14.99 -8.55
N PRO A 209 -0.29 15.67 -7.98
CA PRO A 209 -0.95 15.16 -6.79
C PRO A 209 -1.46 13.74 -6.99
N THR A 210 -1.28 12.90 -5.99
CA THR A 210 -1.78 11.52 -5.98
C THR A 210 -3.27 11.56 -5.77
N VAL A 211 -4.01 11.15 -6.79
CA VAL A 211 -5.47 11.14 -6.79
C VAL A 211 -5.95 9.69 -6.79
N TRP A 212 -6.73 9.30 -5.78
CA TRP A 212 -7.31 7.96 -5.58
C TRP A 212 -8.71 8.00 -5.01
#